data_AF-A0A7I0HS11-F1
#
_entry.id   AF-A0A7I0HS11-F1
#
_cell.length_a   1.000
_cell.length_b   1.000
_cell.length_c   1.000
_cell.angle_alpha   90.00
_cell.angle_beta   90.00
_cell.angle_gamma   90.00
#
_symmetry.space_group_name_H-M   'P 1'
#
loop_
_entity.id
_entity.type
_entity.pdbx_description
1 polymer ?
#
loop_
_entity_poly.entity_id
_entity_poly.type
_entity_poly.pdbx_seq_one_letter_code
_entity_poly.pdbx_strand_id
1 'polypeptide(L)' 'MKSKSNYRFSGRLSFLHDGILWDVGFYESGSLNQILSKLKEFYKISDAQIVSITMRDRKAIKAQKEEALRNYNLSRGNR' A
#
# COMPACT_ATOMS: atom_id res chain seq x y z
N MET A 1 -21.82 11.55 -23.11
CA MET A 1 -21.66 10.87 -21.80
C MET A 1 -20.39 10.03 -21.82
N LYS A 2 -19.46 10.24 -20.87
CA LYS A 2 -18.50 9.26 -20.32
C LYS A 2 -17.64 9.99 -19.28
N SER A 3 -18.16 10.06 -18.05
CA SER A 3 -17.33 10.40 -16.90
C SER A 3 -16.34 9.25 -16.72
N LYS A 4 -15.08 9.43 -17.13
CA LYS A 4 -14.00 8.51 -16.76
C LYS A 4 -13.70 8.77 -15.29
N SER A 5 -14.47 8.11 -14.41
CA SER A 5 -14.18 8.12 -12.99
C SER A 5 -12.83 7.42 -12.77
N ASN A 6 -11.76 8.21 -12.76
CA ASN A 6 -10.42 7.81 -12.32
C ASN A 6 -10.46 7.62 -10.80
N TYR A 7 -11.14 6.58 -10.35
CA TYR A 7 -11.05 6.16 -8.95
C TYR A 7 -9.64 5.59 -8.72
N ARG A 8 -8.71 6.50 -8.40
CA ARG A 8 -7.40 6.13 -7.88
C ARG A 8 -7.63 5.72 -6.43
N PHE A 9 -7.77 4.42 -6.18
CA PHE A 9 -7.72 3.89 -4.82
C PHE A 9 -6.27 3.73 -4.43
N SER A 10 -6.00 3.71 -3.14
CA SER A 10 -4.73 3.23 -2.64
C SER A 10 -4.98 2.26 -1.49
N GLY A 11 -4.19 1.20 -1.39
CA GLY A 11 -4.50 0.11 -0.48
C GLY A 11 -3.32 -0.30 0.37
N ARG A 12 -3.55 -1.16 1.34
CA ARG A 12 -2.53 -1.80 2.16
C ARG A 12 -2.51 -3.29 1.86
N LEU A 13 -1.32 -3.84 1.62
CA LEU A 13 -1.11 -5.23 1.28
C LEU A 13 -0.24 -5.88 2.35
N SER A 14 -0.68 -7.01 2.87
CA SER A 14 0.08 -7.79 3.84
C SER A 14 0.11 -9.26 3.42
N PHE A 15 1.27 -9.91 3.58
CA PHE A 15 1.48 -11.31 3.20
C PHE A 15 2.37 -12.03 4.22
N LEU A 16 2.27 -13.35 4.27
CA LEU A 16 3.08 -14.23 5.11
C LEU A 16 4.22 -14.84 4.30
N HIS A 17 5.44 -14.67 4.78
CA HIS A 17 6.63 -15.29 4.18
C HIS A 17 7.53 -15.79 5.29
N ASP A 18 7.87 -17.07 5.24
CA ASP A 18 8.67 -17.77 6.26
C ASP A 18 8.14 -17.61 7.70
N GLY A 19 6.82 -17.61 7.87
CA GLY A 19 6.16 -17.43 9.17
C GLY A 19 6.16 -15.98 9.68
N ILE A 20 6.72 -15.03 8.92
CA ILE A 20 6.75 -13.60 9.25
C ILE A 20 5.67 -12.87 8.46
N LEU A 21 4.90 -12.02 9.14
CA LEU A 21 3.94 -11.13 8.50
C LEU A 21 4.65 -9.89 7.97
N TRP A 22 4.67 -9.74 6.65
CA TRP A 22 5.22 -8.59 5.95
C TRP A 22 4.12 -7.62 5.55
N ASP A 23 4.38 -6.33 5.75
CA ASP A 23 3.47 -5.24 5.38
C ASP A 23 4.13 -4.38 4.30
N VAL A 24 3.55 -4.38 3.10
CA VAL A 24 4.10 -3.71 1.92
C VAL A 24 3.72 -2.22 1.90
N GLY A 25 2.91 -1.77 2.86
CA GLY A 25 2.45 -0.39 2.94
C GLY A 25 1.47 -0.03 1.82
N PHE A 26 1.50 1.25 1.42
CA PHE A 26 0.48 1.82 0.53
C PHE A 26 0.78 1.61 -0.96
N TYR A 27 -0.16 1.02 -1.70
CA TYR A 27 -0.10 0.87 -3.16
C TYR A 27 -1.18 1.67 -3.89
N GLU A 28 -1.01 2.01 -5.17
CA GLU A 28 -2.04 2.67 -5.98
C GLU A 28 -2.90 1.65 -6.77
N SER A 29 -4.16 1.98 -7.07
CA SER A 29 -5.14 1.05 -7.65
C SER A 29 -4.75 0.46 -8.99
N GLY A 30 -3.94 1.19 -9.78
CA GLY A 30 -3.42 0.71 -11.06
C GLY A 30 -2.21 -0.21 -10.94
N SER A 31 -1.57 -0.31 -9.76
CA SER A 31 -0.33 -1.06 -9.58
C SER A 31 -0.47 -2.34 -8.77
N LEU A 32 -1.68 -2.68 -8.26
CA LEU A 32 -1.87 -3.88 -7.45
C LEU A 32 -1.36 -5.15 -8.15
N ASN A 33 -1.78 -5.40 -9.40
CA ASN A 33 -1.33 -6.59 -10.14
C ASN A 33 0.19 -6.58 -10.39
N GLN A 34 0.79 -5.41 -10.62
CA GLN A 34 2.24 -5.30 -10.78
C GLN A 34 2.98 -5.59 -9.46
N ILE A 35 2.43 -5.14 -8.33
CA ILE A 35 2.98 -5.40 -6.99
C ILE A 35 2.84 -6.86 -6.64
N LEU A 36 1.67 -7.46 -6.86
CA LEU A 36 1.47 -8.90 -6.66
C LEU A 36 2.43 -9.72 -7.53
N SER A 37 2.61 -9.36 -8.80
CA SER A 37 3.57 -10.03 -9.69
C SER A 37 4.99 -9.93 -9.15
N LYS A 38 5.42 -8.74 -8.70
CA LYS A 38 6.75 -8.54 -8.11
C LYS A 38 6.91 -9.33 -6.82
N LEU A 39 5.91 -9.36 -5.95
CA LEU A 39 6.00 -10.11 -4.69
C LEU A 39 6.10 -11.61 -4.94
N LYS A 40 5.30 -12.15 -5.87
CA LYS A 40 5.41 -13.54 -6.32
C LYS A 40 6.79 -13.85 -6.92
N GLU A 41 7.39 -12.90 -7.63
CA GLU A 41 8.70 -13.06 -8.24
C GLU A 41 9.85 -13.03 -7.21
N PHE A 42 9.88 -12.01 -6.36
CA PHE A 42 10.95 -11.74 -5.39
C PHE A 42 10.87 -12.64 -4.16
N TYR A 43 9.70 -12.70 -3.53
CA TYR A 43 9.50 -13.45 -2.28
C TYR A 43 8.99 -14.88 -2.53
N LYS A 44 8.83 -15.29 -3.80
CA LYS A 44 8.28 -16.62 -4.16
C LYS A 44 6.96 -16.95 -3.45
N ILE A 45 6.18 -15.91 -3.11
CA ILE A 45 4.91 -16.10 -2.39
C ILE A 45 3.84 -16.61 -3.35
N SER A 46 2.95 -17.45 -2.84
CA SER A 46 1.73 -17.88 -3.51
C SER A 46 0.53 -17.01 -3.11
N ASP A 47 -0.59 -17.12 -3.83
CA ASP A 47 -1.83 -16.38 -3.45
C ASP A 47 -2.35 -16.78 -2.06
N ALA A 48 -2.10 -18.02 -1.62
CA ALA A 48 -2.45 -18.50 -0.28
C ALA A 48 -1.68 -17.79 0.86
N GLN A 49 -0.58 -17.14 0.53
CA GLN A 49 0.23 -16.38 1.49
C GLN A 49 -0.19 -14.92 1.59
N ILE A 50 -1.08 -14.44 0.73
CA ILE A 50 -1.62 -13.09 0.82
C ILE A 50 -2.68 -13.09 1.91
N VAL A 51 -2.40 -12.38 3.02
CA VAL A 51 -3.28 -12.35 4.19
C VAL A 51 -4.38 -11.32 4.02
N SER A 52 -4.04 -10.14 3.50
CA SER A 52 -5.03 -9.08 3.33
C SER A 52 -4.67 -8.11 2.22
N ILE A 53 -5.70 -7.71 1.47
CA ILE A 53 -5.66 -6.65 0.48
C ILE A 53 -6.76 -5.65 0.88
N THR A 54 -6.38 -4.51 1.45
CA THR A 54 -7.35 -3.48 1.84
C THR A 54 -7.28 -2.34 0.84
N MET A 55 -8.40 -1.96 0.22
CA MET A 55 -8.48 -0.77 -0.62
C MET A 55 -9.07 0.40 0.18
N ARG A 56 -8.44 1.57 0.12
CA ARG A 56 -8.93 2.83 0.71
C ARG A 56 -8.99 3.92 -0.34
N ASP A 57 -9.83 4.91 -0.08
CA ASP A 57 -9.87 6.12 -0.91
C ASP A 57 -8.53 6.88 -0.82
N ARG A 58 -7.99 7.29 -1.97
CA ARG A 58 -6.71 8.02 -2.06
C ARG A 58 -6.70 9.32 -1.27
N LYS A 59 -7.86 9.96 -1.05
CA LYS A 59 -7.94 11.16 -0.22
C LYS A 59 -7.54 10.86 1.23
N ALA A 60 -8.03 9.75 1.78
CA ALA A 60 -7.71 9.34 3.14
C ALA A 60 -6.22 9.00 3.30
N ILE A 61 -5.62 8.35 2.31
CA ILE A 61 -4.20 7.97 2.35
C ILE A 61 -3.29 9.17 2.11
N LYS A 62 -3.67 10.12 1.24
CA LYS A 62 -2.89 11.35 1.07
C LYS A 62 -2.84 12.15 2.37
N ALA A 63 -3.97 12.30 3.06
CA ALA A 63 -4.03 12.96 4.36
C ALA A 63 -3.13 12.24 5.38
N GLN A 64 -3.22 10.91 5.47
CA GLN A 64 -2.39 10.11 6.37
C GLN A 64 -0.89 10.20 6.05
N LYS A 65 -0.51 10.24 4.77
CA LYS A 65 0.89 10.40 4.34
C LYS A 65 1.42 11.79 4.71
N GLU A 66 0.64 12.84 4.47
CA GLU A 66 1.03 14.21 4.83
C GLU A 66 1.14 14.38 6.35
N GLU A 67 0.26 13.75 7.12
CA GLU A 67 0.31 13.70 8.58
C GLU A 67 1.54 12.94 9.09
N ALA A 68 1.83 11.76 8.54
CA ALA A 68 3.03 11.01 8.88
C ALA A 68 4.32 11.79 8.55
N LEU A 69 4.34 12.50 7.41
CA LEU A 69 5.46 13.34 7.01
C LEU A 69 5.62 14.55 7.92
N ARG A 70 4.50 15.19 8.32
CA ARG A 70 4.50 16.27 9.32
C ARG A 70 5.03 15.78 10.66
N ASN A 71 4.55 14.66 11.17
CA ASN A 71 5.01 14.09 12.44
C ASN A 71 6.49 13.70 12.39
N TYR A 72 6.94 13.12 11.28
CA TYR A 72 8.35 12.82 11.06
C TYR A 72 9.22 14.10 11.07
N ASN A 73 8.80 15.14 10.36
CA ASN A 73 9.51 16.41 10.33
C ASN A 73 9.51 17.11 11.70
N LEU A 74 8.41 17.06 12.45
CA LEU A 74 8.33 17.59 13.83
C LEU A 74 9.24 16.81 14.79
N SER A 75 9.36 15.50 14.62
CA SER A 75 10.23 14.66 15.47
C SER A 75 11.73 14.92 15.23
N ARG A 76 12.11 15.46 14.06
CA ARG A 76 13.51 15.75 13.69
C ARG A 76 13.86 17.25 13.64
N GLY A 77 12.86 18.13 13.68
CA GLY A 77 13.03 19.58 13.53
C GLY A 77 13.30 20.36 14.82
N ASN A 78 13.36 19.71 15.99
CA ASN A 78 13.76 20.32 17.26
C ASN A 78 15.23 20.02 17.62
N ARG A 79 16.16 20.52 16.81
CA ARG A 79 17.55 20.74 17.23
C ARG A 79 17.99 22.13 16.80
#